data_AF-A0A271IY15-F1
#
_entry.id   AF-A0A271IY15-F1
#
_cell.length_a   1.000
_cell.length_b   1.000
_cell.length_c   1.000
_cell.angle_alpha   90.00
_cell.angle_beta   90.00
_cell.angle_gamma   90.00
#
_symmetry.space_group_name_H-M   'P 1'
#
loop_
_entity.id
_entity.type
_entity.pdbx_description
1 polymer ?
#
loop_
_entity_poly.entity_id
_entity_poly.type
_entity_poly.pdbx_seq_one_letter_code
_entity_poly.pdbx_strand_id
1 'polypeptide(L)'
;MTSSPSRATLWLTGLLLLAVPTIQYGGYFLVTVVSGWSDLALTDFQRAFFRAGHAHAGVLVILALVGLVLADHAALPAGWRWTGRIALVLAPILVSGGFFASAIGEGVTEPPGGIALLWIGVAALALAMLTLGVGLLRAARRAPVGAT
;
A
#
# COMPACT_ATOMS: atom_id res chain seq x y z
N MET A 1 -17.15 4.81 23.62
CA MET A 1 -16.88 6.17 23.12
C MET A 1 -16.24 6.06 21.75
N THR A 2 -16.97 6.32 20.67
CA THR A 2 -16.36 6.40 19.33
C THR A 2 -15.63 7.74 19.23
N SER A 3 -14.33 7.75 19.46
CA SER A 3 -13.51 8.92 19.16
C SER A 3 -13.59 9.18 17.65
N SER A 4 -14.09 10.36 17.26
CA SER A 4 -14.13 10.77 15.86
C SER A 4 -12.73 10.64 15.24
N PRO A 5 -12.62 10.16 13.99
CA PRO A 5 -11.33 9.98 13.32
C PRO A 5 -10.55 11.29 13.25
N SER A 6 -9.22 11.22 13.37
CA SER A 6 -8.41 12.43 13.34
C SER A 6 -8.44 13.09 11.95
N ARG A 7 -8.29 14.42 11.90
CA ARG A 7 -8.23 15.17 10.64
C ARG A 7 -7.18 14.61 9.67
N ALA A 8 -6.02 14.19 10.19
CA ALA A 8 -4.97 13.59 9.37
C ALA A 8 -5.39 12.21 8.82
N THR A 9 -6.10 11.39 9.60
CA THR A 9 -6.70 10.13 9.12
C THR A 9 -7.66 10.41 7.97
N LEU A 10 -8.57 11.38 8.11
CA LEU A 10 -9.52 11.75 7.06
C LEU A 10 -8.83 12.19 5.75
N TRP A 11 -7.83 13.07 5.85
CA TRP A 11 -7.09 13.54 4.67
C TRP A 11 -6.35 12.41 3.95
N LEU A 12 -5.63 11.55 4.68
CA LEU A 12 -4.85 10.46 4.09
C LEU A 12 -5.76 9.36 3.52
N THR A 13 -6.86 9.07 4.20
CA THR A 13 -7.90 8.16 3.69
C THR A 13 -8.51 8.71 2.40
N GLY A 14 -8.88 9.99 2.38
CA GLY A 14 -9.40 10.64 1.17
C GLY A 14 -8.41 10.55 0.00
N LEU A 15 -7.13 10.80 0.26
CA LEU A 15 -6.08 10.67 -0.76
C LEU A 15 -5.96 9.24 -1.31
N LEU A 16 -5.96 8.23 -0.44
CA LEU A 16 -5.91 6.82 -0.86
C LEU A 16 -7.15 6.39 -1.63
N LEU A 17 -8.33 6.88 -1.26
CA LEU A 17 -9.57 6.61 -2.01
C LEU A 17 -9.52 7.24 -3.40
N LEU A 18 -8.95 8.44 -3.54
CA LEU A 18 -8.72 9.07 -4.84
C LEU A 18 -7.65 8.36 -5.69
N ALA A 19 -6.81 7.51 -5.10
CA ALA A 19 -5.90 6.64 -5.85
C ALA A 19 -6.61 5.39 -6.41
N VAL A 20 -7.78 5.00 -5.91
CA VAL A 20 -8.47 3.78 -6.38
C VAL A 20 -8.81 3.81 -7.88
N PRO A 21 -9.27 4.92 -8.48
CA PRO A 21 -9.45 5.01 -9.93
C PRO A 21 -8.19 4.69 -10.76
N THR A 22 -6.98 5.02 -10.25
CA THR A 22 -5.74 4.68 -10.96
C THR A 22 -5.46 3.16 -10.91
N ILE A 23 -5.85 2.51 -9.81
CA ILE A 23 -5.81 1.05 -9.67
C ILE A 23 -6.80 0.40 -10.64
N GLN A 24 -8.03 0.93 -10.74
CA GLN A 24 -9.04 0.46 -11.69
C GLN A 24 -8.53 0.55 -13.13
N TYR A 25 -7.88 1.66 -13.49
CA TYR A 25 -7.24 1.81 -14.80
C TYR A 25 -6.16 0.74 -15.03
N GLY A 26 -5.34 0.43 -14.02
CA GLY A 26 -4.39 -0.69 -14.08
C GLY A 26 -5.06 -2.05 -14.30
N GLY A 27 -6.24 -2.27 -13.72
CA GLY A 27 -7.04 -3.48 -13.94
C GLY A 27 -7.60 -3.55 -15.36
N TYR A 28 -8.10 -2.42 -15.87
CA TYR A 28 -8.51 -2.29 -17.27
C TYR A 28 -7.35 -2.60 -18.22
N PHE A 29 -6.16 -2.04 -17.98
CA PHE A 29 -4.95 -2.37 -18.74
C PHE A 29 -4.63 -3.87 -18.72
N LEU A 30 -4.75 -4.54 -17.57
CA LEU A 30 -4.52 -5.99 -17.54
C LEU A 30 -5.56 -6.75 -18.35
N VAL A 31 -6.83 -6.32 -18.32
CA VAL A 31 -7.88 -6.91 -19.17
C VAL A 31 -7.55 -6.75 -20.65
N THR A 32 -7.10 -5.58 -21.10
CA THR A 32 -6.74 -5.38 -22.51
C THR A 32 -5.58 -6.28 -22.93
N VAL A 33 -4.56 -6.44 -22.06
CA VAL A 33 -3.41 -7.33 -22.29
C VAL A 33 -3.82 -8.79 -22.39
N VAL A 34 -4.59 -9.31 -21.43
CA VAL A 34 -4.96 -10.74 -21.41
C VAL A 34 -6.05 -11.09 -22.43
N SER A 35 -6.83 -10.09 -22.88
CA SER A 35 -7.86 -10.29 -23.91
C SER A 35 -7.29 -10.21 -25.33
N GLY A 36 -6.00 -9.91 -25.49
CA GLY A 36 -5.37 -9.72 -26.79
C GLY A 36 -5.83 -8.45 -27.52
N TRP A 37 -6.40 -7.48 -26.81
CA TRP A 37 -6.82 -6.20 -27.37
C TRP A 37 -5.67 -5.20 -27.46
N SER A 38 -4.52 -5.53 -26.86
CA SER A 38 -3.30 -4.74 -26.97
C SER A 38 -2.34 -5.38 -27.98
N ASP A 39 -1.73 -4.56 -28.84
CA ASP A 39 -0.61 -4.97 -29.71
C ASP A 39 0.73 -5.10 -28.96
N LEU A 40 0.72 -4.97 -27.63
CA LEU A 40 1.91 -5.06 -26.80
C LEU A 40 2.43 -6.50 -26.74
N ALA A 41 3.57 -6.75 -27.38
CA ALA A 41 4.30 -8.01 -27.27
C ALA A 41 5.04 -8.11 -25.92
N LEU A 42 4.30 -8.40 -24.85
CA LEU A 42 4.88 -8.57 -23.51
C LEU A 42 5.54 -9.94 -23.35
N THR A 43 6.59 -10.01 -22.55
CA THR A 43 7.15 -11.27 -22.06
C THR A 43 6.29 -11.85 -20.92
N ASP A 44 6.54 -13.12 -20.55
CA ASP A 44 5.90 -13.72 -19.37
C ASP A 44 6.28 -12.99 -18.08
N PHE A 45 7.53 -12.52 -18.00
CA PHE A 45 8.02 -11.70 -16.90
C PHE A 45 7.21 -10.41 -16.74
N GLN A 46 7.02 -9.66 -17.82
CA GLN A 46 6.27 -8.40 -17.81
C GLN A 46 4.80 -8.62 -17.42
N ARG A 47 4.15 -9.64 -18.00
CA ARG A 47 2.78 -10.02 -17.62
C ARG A 47 2.67 -10.34 -16.13
N ALA A 48 3.62 -11.12 -15.60
CA ALA A 48 3.63 -11.47 -14.18
C ALA A 48 3.82 -10.24 -13.28
N PHE A 49 4.75 -9.34 -13.63
CA PHE A 49 5.05 -8.15 -12.85
C PHE A 49 3.91 -7.11 -12.89
N PHE A 50 3.30 -6.86 -14.05
CA PHE A 50 2.13 -5.96 -14.12
C PHE A 50 0.95 -6.51 -13.30
N ARG A 51 0.70 -7.83 -13.38
CA ARG A 51 -0.32 -8.49 -12.55
C ARG A 51 -0.01 -8.38 -11.07
N ALA A 52 1.24 -8.62 -10.68
CA ALA A 52 1.68 -8.49 -9.28
C ALA A 52 1.54 -7.05 -8.78
N GLY A 53 1.95 -6.07 -9.58
CA GLY A 53 1.81 -4.65 -9.24
C GLY A 53 0.36 -4.25 -9.00
N HIS A 54 -0.54 -4.61 -9.92
CA HIS A 54 -1.97 -4.30 -9.78
C HIS A 54 -2.59 -4.96 -8.54
N ALA A 55 -2.29 -6.25 -8.31
CA ALA A 55 -2.79 -6.97 -7.14
C ALA A 55 -2.30 -6.33 -5.83
N HIS A 56 -1.01 -6.00 -5.74
CA HIS A 56 -0.44 -5.36 -4.56
C HIS A 56 -1.01 -3.96 -4.33
N ALA A 57 -1.28 -3.18 -5.38
CA ALA A 57 -1.90 -1.86 -5.24
C ALA A 57 -3.23 -1.93 -4.48
N GLY A 58 -4.14 -2.81 -4.91
CA GLY A 58 -5.46 -2.96 -4.31
C GLY A 58 -5.38 -3.42 -2.85
N VAL A 59 -4.69 -4.53 -2.58
CA VAL A 59 -4.62 -5.11 -1.22
C VAL A 59 -3.88 -4.19 -0.25
N LEU A 60 -2.81 -3.52 -0.68
CA LEU A 60 -2.05 -2.62 0.19
C LEU A 60 -2.78 -1.30 0.43
N VAL A 61 -3.57 -0.79 -0.53
CA VAL A 61 -4.46 0.36 -0.25
C VAL A 61 -5.51 0.00 0.79
N ILE A 62 -6.14 -1.18 0.69
CA ILE A 62 -7.09 -1.64 1.72
C ILE A 62 -6.41 -1.76 3.08
N LEU A 63 -5.23 -2.40 3.14
CA LEU A 63 -4.46 -2.51 4.37
C LEU A 63 -4.07 -1.14 4.93
N ALA A 64 -3.70 -0.19 4.07
CA ALA A 64 -3.37 1.18 4.47
C ALA A 64 -4.59 1.90 5.06
N LEU A 65 -5.77 1.79 4.43
CA LEU A 65 -7.02 2.35 4.94
C LEU A 65 -7.38 1.79 6.32
N VAL A 66 -7.29 0.47 6.49
CA VAL A 66 -7.49 -0.19 7.79
C VAL A 66 -6.47 0.31 8.81
N GLY A 67 -5.20 0.37 8.42
CA GLY A 67 -4.11 0.85 9.27
C GLY A 67 -4.29 2.30 9.72
N LEU A 68 -4.80 3.18 8.84
CA LEU A 68 -5.08 4.58 9.15
C LEU A 68 -6.18 4.73 10.21
N VAL A 69 -7.26 3.93 10.10
CA VAL A 69 -8.31 3.87 11.13
C VAL A 69 -7.74 3.41 12.47
N LEU A 70 -6.94 2.34 12.45
CA LEU A 70 -6.30 1.81 13.67
C LEU A 70 -5.27 2.77 14.28
N ALA A 71 -4.63 3.62 13.48
CA ALA A 71 -3.59 4.54 13.94
C ALA A 71 -4.10 5.58 14.95
N ASP A 72 -5.41 5.90 14.94
CA ASP A 72 -6.02 6.79 15.94
C ASP A 72 -6.15 6.11 17.32
N HIS A 73 -6.15 4.78 17.37
CA HIS A 73 -6.26 3.99 18.60
C HIS A 73 -4.89 3.54 19.14
N ALA A 74 -3.81 3.77 18.39
CA ALA A 74 -2.47 3.35 18.77
C ALA A 74 -1.82 4.28 19.81
N ALA A 75 -1.29 3.69 20.88
CA ALA A 75 -0.54 4.40 21.91
C ALA A 75 0.90 4.68 21.46
N LEU A 76 1.03 5.64 20.53
CA LEU A 76 2.29 6.08 19.94
C LEU A 76 2.55 7.56 20.22
N PRO A 77 3.82 7.98 20.43
CA PRO A 77 4.21 9.38 20.36
C PRO A 77 3.83 9.99 18.99
N ALA A 78 3.62 11.31 18.95
CA ALA A 78 3.15 12.00 17.74
C ALA A 78 4.03 11.74 16.51
N GLY A 79 5.36 11.74 16.67
CA GLY A 79 6.32 11.46 15.60
C GLY A 79 6.12 10.06 15.00
N TRP A 80 6.18 9.01 15.82
CA TRP A 80 5.98 7.63 15.37
C TRP A 80 4.60 7.39 14.76
N ARG A 81 3.55 8.03 15.29
CA ARG A 81 2.21 7.95 14.70
C ARG A 81 2.18 8.53 13.29
N TRP A 82 2.82 9.68 13.07
CA TRP A 82 2.95 10.28 11.74
C TRP A 82 3.81 9.45 10.79
N THR A 83 4.95 8.95 11.26
CA THR A 83 5.81 8.04 10.49
C THR A 83 5.03 6.81 10.02
N GLY A 84 4.27 6.17 10.92
CA GLY A 84 3.43 5.02 10.57
C GLY A 84 2.39 5.37 9.50
N ARG A 85 1.71 6.52 9.62
CA ARG A 85 0.71 6.97 8.64
C ARG A 85 1.30 7.23 7.26
N ILE A 86 2.43 7.93 7.19
CA ILE A 86 3.10 8.21 5.92
C ILE A 86 3.55 6.90 5.29
N ALA A 87 4.15 6.01 6.08
CA ALA A 87 4.58 4.69 5.62
C ALA A 87 3.42 3.83 5.09
N LEU A 88 2.24 3.87 5.73
CA LEU A 88 1.02 3.22 5.23
C LEU A 88 0.60 3.75 3.85
N VAL A 89 0.69 5.05 3.61
CA VAL A 89 0.31 5.66 2.32
C VAL A 89 1.35 5.40 1.24
N LEU A 90 2.64 5.44 1.58
CA LEU A 90 3.73 5.22 0.62
C LEU A 90 3.84 3.75 0.18
N ALA A 91 3.60 2.79 1.09
CA ALA A 91 3.72 1.37 0.80
C ALA A 91 2.99 0.90 -0.48
N PRO A 92 1.67 1.11 -0.67
CA PRO A 92 0.98 0.67 -1.88
C PRO A 92 1.54 1.32 -3.15
N ILE A 93 1.93 2.60 -3.07
CA ILE A 93 2.45 3.37 -4.22
C ILE A 93 3.81 2.84 -4.63
N LEU A 94 4.72 2.65 -3.68
CA LEU A 94 6.10 2.24 -3.94
C LEU A 94 6.19 0.77 -4.35
N VAL A 95 5.43 -0.12 -3.70
CA VAL A 95 5.42 -1.55 -4.05
C VAL A 95 4.83 -1.76 -5.44
N SER A 96 3.62 -1.23 -5.68
CA SER A 96 2.99 -1.35 -7.01
C SER A 96 3.81 -0.64 -8.09
N GLY A 97 4.22 0.61 -7.82
CA GLY A 97 5.05 1.39 -8.73
C GLY A 97 6.37 0.68 -9.06
N GLY A 98 7.00 0.03 -8.08
CA GLY A 98 8.21 -0.76 -8.29
C GLY A 98 8.00 -1.98 -9.19
N PHE A 99 6.88 -2.71 -9.03
CA PHE A 99 6.52 -3.80 -9.94
C PHE A 99 6.30 -3.29 -11.38
N PHE A 100 5.51 -2.23 -11.56
CA PHE A 100 5.27 -1.65 -12.90
C PHE A 100 6.56 -1.10 -13.51
N ALA A 101 7.34 -0.32 -12.76
CA ALA A 101 8.62 0.24 -13.22
C ALA A 101 9.62 -0.86 -13.61
N SER A 102 9.61 -2.00 -12.92
CA SER A 102 10.46 -3.14 -13.25
C SER A 102 10.02 -3.88 -14.52
N ALA A 103 8.82 -3.64 -15.04
CA ALA A 103 8.32 -4.30 -16.25
C ALA A 103 8.23 -3.36 -17.47
N ILE A 104 8.56 -2.08 -17.31
CA ILE A 104 8.60 -1.12 -18.41
C ILE A 104 9.86 -1.36 -19.26
N GLY A 105 9.67 -1.46 -20.58
CA GLY A 105 10.74 -1.66 -21.56
C GLY A 105 10.33 -2.66 -22.64
N GLU A 106 11.21 -2.85 -23.63
CA GLU A 106 11.02 -3.84 -24.70
C GLU A 106 11.67 -5.17 -24.30
N GLY A 107 10.92 -6.27 -24.40
CA GLY A 107 11.47 -7.62 -24.21
C GLY A 107 12.06 -7.92 -22.83
N VAL A 108 11.62 -7.22 -21.78
CA VAL A 108 12.19 -7.36 -20.42
C VAL A 108 11.91 -8.76 -19.87
N THR A 109 12.95 -9.52 -19.53
CA THR A 109 12.84 -10.89 -18.96
C THR A 109 13.35 -11.01 -17.53
N GLU A 110 14.03 -9.99 -17.02
CA GLU A 110 14.62 -9.96 -15.68
C GLU A 110 14.37 -8.59 -15.03
N PRO A 111 14.31 -8.49 -13.69
CA PRO A 111 14.00 -7.25 -13.01
C PRO A 111 15.12 -6.20 -13.20
N PRO A 112 14.84 -5.06 -13.90
CA PRO A 112 15.76 -3.94 -14.01
C PRO A 112 15.72 -3.08 -12.73
N GLY A 113 16.41 -1.93 -12.75
CA GLY A 113 16.61 -1.06 -11.57
C GLY A 113 15.34 -0.59 -10.82
N GLY A 114 14.14 -0.73 -11.40
CA GLY A 114 12.86 -0.47 -10.74
C GLY A 114 12.61 -1.32 -9.48
N ILE A 115 13.33 -2.43 -9.31
CA ILE A 115 13.19 -3.31 -8.14
C ILE A 115 13.63 -2.64 -6.84
N ALA A 116 14.51 -1.64 -6.89
CA ALA A 116 14.90 -0.87 -5.71
C ALA A 116 13.70 -0.14 -5.11
N LEU A 117 12.82 0.41 -5.95
CA LEU A 117 11.60 1.09 -5.51
C LEU A 117 10.64 0.15 -4.79
N LEU A 118 10.50 -1.08 -5.31
CA LEU A 118 9.72 -2.14 -4.68
C LEU A 118 10.24 -2.42 -3.27
N TRP A 119 11.55 -2.61 -3.11
CA TRP A 119 12.15 -2.91 -1.81
C TRP A 119 12.02 -1.75 -0.80
N ILE A 120 12.12 -0.50 -1.26
CA ILE A 120 11.83 0.68 -0.41
C ILE A 120 10.36 0.64 0.04
N GLY A 121 9.43 0.28 -0.85
CA GLY A 121 8.02 0.10 -0.52
C GLY A 121 7.78 -1.01 0.50
N VAL A 122 8.46 -2.15 0.37
CA VAL A 122 8.40 -3.27 1.33
C VAL A 122 8.93 -2.82 2.69
N ALA A 123 10.04 -2.08 2.73
CA ALA A 123 10.58 -1.54 3.98
C ALA A 123 9.60 -0.55 4.64
N ALA A 124 8.96 0.33 3.85
CA ALA A 124 7.93 1.24 4.34
C ALA A 124 6.72 0.47 4.91
N LEU A 125 6.26 -0.58 4.23
CA LEU A 125 5.19 -1.45 4.74
C LEU A 125 5.57 -2.09 6.07
N ALA A 126 6.77 -2.68 6.17
CA ALA A 126 7.25 -3.27 7.41
C ALA A 126 7.31 -2.25 8.55
N LEU A 127 7.84 -1.06 8.28
CA LEU A 127 7.90 0.05 9.25
C LEU A 127 6.49 0.44 9.73
N ALA A 128 5.53 0.55 8.82
CA ALA A 128 4.14 0.86 9.14
C ALA A 128 3.52 -0.22 10.04
N MET A 129 3.65 -1.49 9.66
CA MET A 129 3.05 -2.63 10.38
C MET A 129 3.66 -2.78 11.78
N LEU A 130 4.98 -2.68 11.91
CA LEU A 130 5.66 -2.76 13.20
C LEU A 130 5.28 -1.59 14.11
N THR A 131 5.27 -0.37 13.57
CA THR A 131 4.91 0.84 14.33
C THR A 131 3.48 0.74 14.84
N LEU A 132 2.54 0.40 13.96
CA LEU A 132 1.13 0.31 14.30
C LEU A 132 0.85 -0.84 15.27
N GLY A 133 1.38 -2.04 14.98
CA GLY A 133 1.22 -3.22 15.83
C GLY A 133 1.74 -3.00 17.25
N VAL A 134 2.96 -2.47 17.40
CA VAL A 134 3.51 -2.12 18.72
C VAL A 134 2.66 -1.05 19.41
N GLY A 135 2.18 -0.06 18.67
CA GLY A 135 1.32 1.00 19.19
C GLY A 135 -0.01 0.48 19.74
N LEU A 136 -0.66 -0.45 19.02
CA LEU A 136 -1.91 -1.08 19.44
C LEU A 136 -1.70 -1.99 20.65
N LEU A 137 -0.64 -2.80 20.67
CA LEU A 137 -0.30 -3.64 21.84
C LEU A 137 -0.03 -2.80 23.09
N ARG A 138 0.63 -1.64 22.94
CA ARG A 138 0.83 -0.68 24.04
C ARG A 138 -0.48 -0.07 24.52
N ALA A 139 -1.42 0.21 23.62
CA ALA A 139 -2.74 0.73 23.98
C ALA A 139 -3.54 -0.32 24.76
N ALA A 140 -3.58 -1.55 24.26
CA ALA A 140 -4.28 -2.67 24.90
C ALA A 140 -3.79 -2.92 26.33
N ARG A 141 -2.48 -2.88 26.58
CA ARG A 141 -1.92 -3.02 27.94
C ARG A 141 -2.33 -1.93 28.93
N ARG A 142 -2.77 -0.76 28.44
CA ARG A 142 -3.20 0.37 29.27
C ARG A 142 -4.71 0.36 29.52
N ALA A 143 -5.47 -0.46 28.79
CA ALA A 143 -6.89 -0.60 29.03
C ALA A 143 -7.10 -1.29 30.39
N PRO A 144 -7.93 -0.73 31.29
CA PRO A 144 -8.20 -1.36 32.58
C PRO A 144 -8.82 -2.75 32.38
N VAL A 145 -8.35 -3.72 33.16
CA VAL A 145 -8.90 -5.09 33.19
C VAL A 145 -10.36 -5.00 33.63
N GLY A 146 -11.30 -5.21 32.71
CA GLY A 146 -12.74 -5.20 32.98
C GLY A 146 -13.60 -4.26 32.12
N ALA A 147 -13.02 -3.50 31.19
CA ALA A 147 -13.79 -2.74 30.21
C ALA A 147 -14.23 -3.64 29.03
N THR A 148 -15.18 -4.55 29.28
CA THR A 148 -15.97 -5.25 28.25
C THR A 148 -17.44 -4.93 28.45
#